data_AF-A0A3D1R5Q9-F1
#
_entry.id   AF-A0A3D1R5Q9-F1
#
_cell.length_a   1.000
_cell.length_b   1.000
_cell.length_c   1.000
_cell.angle_alpha   90.00
_cell.angle_beta   90.00
_cell.angle_gamma   90.00
#
_symmetry.space_group_name_H-M   'P 1'
#
loop_
_entity.id
_entity.type
_entity.pdbx_description
1 polymer ?
#
loop_
_entity_poly.entity_id
_entity_poly.type
_entity_poly.pdbx_seq_one_letter_code
_entity_poly.pdbx_strand_id
1 'polypeptide(L)'
;KGDVDRSAGFVELEAQDSVEFSPGSFMQGEHLVVSWRVDQLKVSSAQVRAELEAWKTAFELDKGRPPGRVERAEARLAVRQELRNAATPSSRTVDVSWNLKTSSVELWTVSRKLVDEIADAFGKAFDTRLIPQTPPAMAEAIGIPDSSLKPTPELSWVEEQEADDGQA
;
A
#
# COMPACT_ATOMS: atom_id res chain seq x y z
N LYS A 1 -21.21 6.12 5.40
CA LYS A 1 -20.92 4.77 4.82
C LYS A 1 -19.98 5.03 3.65
N GLY A 2 -18.76 4.51 3.74
CA GLY A 2 -17.55 5.12 3.17
C GLY A 2 -17.63 5.40 1.68
N ASP A 3 -17.30 6.64 1.32
CA ASP A 3 -16.98 7.07 -0.03
C ASP A 3 -15.65 6.45 -0.42
N VAL A 4 -15.64 5.14 -0.74
CA VAL A 4 -14.39 4.40 -0.91
C VAL A 4 -13.83 4.72 -2.30
N ASP A 5 -12.99 5.75 -2.34
CA ASP A 5 -12.17 6.15 -3.49
C ASP A 5 -11.11 5.12 -3.90
N ARG A 6 -11.20 3.90 -3.37
CA ARG A 6 -10.19 2.87 -3.53
C ARG A 6 -10.80 1.48 -3.44
N SER A 7 -10.54 0.64 -4.43
CA SER A 7 -10.80 -0.79 -4.39
C SER A 7 -9.49 -1.55 -4.52
N ALA A 8 -9.39 -2.73 -3.93
CA ALA A 8 -8.23 -3.60 -4.13
C ALA A 8 -8.62 -5.08 -4.03
N GLY A 9 -7.96 -5.92 -4.82
CA GLY A 9 -8.24 -7.36 -4.86
C GLY A 9 -7.29 -8.14 -5.76
N PHE A 10 -7.36 -9.47 -5.66
CA PHE A 10 -6.64 -10.37 -6.56
C PHE A 10 -7.33 -10.41 -7.93
N VAL A 11 -6.52 -10.33 -8.98
CA VAL A 11 -6.92 -10.45 -10.39
C VAL A 11 -5.96 -11.37 -11.13
N GLU A 12 -6.34 -11.80 -12.32
CA GLU A 12 -5.46 -12.54 -13.21
C GLU A 12 -4.25 -11.70 -13.62
N LEU A 13 -3.08 -12.35 -13.74
CA LEU A 13 -1.81 -11.70 -14.08
C LEU A 13 -1.85 -11.05 -15.48
N GLU A 14 -2.26 -11.82 -16.49
CA GLU A 14 -2.21 -11.41 -17.90
C GLU A 14 -3.49 -10.71 -18.37
N ALA A 15 -4.63 -11.00 -17.74
CA ALA A 15 -5.93 -10.42 -18.07
C ALA A 15 -6.58 -9.73 -16.87
N GLN A 16 -5.99 -8.62 -16.41
CA GLN A 16 -6.36 -7.93 -15.16
C GLN A 16 -7.79 -7.35 -15.14
N ASP A 17 -8.40 -7.13 -16.30
CA ASP A 17 -9.80 -6.69 -16.47
C ASP A 17 -10.76 -7.88 -16.66
N SER A 18 -10.25 -9.11 -16.71
CA SER A 18 -11.08 -10.31 -16.82
C SER A 18 -11.92 -10.52 -15.56
N VAL A 19 -13.15 -10.96 -15.78
CA VAL A 19 -14.05 -11.44 -14.71
C VAL A 19 -14.00 -12.96 -14.56
N GLU A 20 -13.32 -13.64 -15.47
CA GLU A 20 -13.07 -15.07 -15.38
C GLU A 20 -11.77 -15.31 -14.64
N PHE A 21 -11.81 -16.20 -13.64
CA PHE A 21 -10.67 -16.53 -12.81
C PHE A 21 -10.56 -18.06 -12.73
N SER A 22 -9.86 -18.64 -13.72
CA SER A 22 -9.80 -20.08 -13.91
C SER A 22 -8.45 -20.65 -13.46
N PRO A 23 -8.35 -21.91 -13.01
CA PRO A 23 -7.06 -22.50 -12.65
C PRO A 23 -6.02 -22.45 -13.77
N GLY A 24 -6.45 -22.55 -15.03
CA GLY A 24 -5.55 -22.47 -16.18
C GLY A 24 -4.91 -21.09 -16.37
N SER A 25 -5.48 -20.03 -15.78
CA SER A 25 -4.99 -18.67 -15.94
C SER A 25 -4.10 -18.18 -14.81
N PHE A 26 -4.13 -18.83 -13.64
CA PHE A 26 -3.24 -18.49 -12.52
C PHE A 26 -2.23 -19.59 -12.14
N MET A 27 -2.37 -20.83 -12.63
CA MET A 27 -1.42 -21.90 -12.32
C MET A 27 -0.25 -21.93 -13.32
N GLN A 28 0.97 -21.74 -12.83
CA GLN A 28 2.21 -21.84 -13.60
C GLN A 28 3.16 -22.85 -12.96
N GLY A 29 3.06 -24.11 -13.40
CA GLY A 29 3.82 -25.20 -12.80
C GLY A 29 3.42 -25.41 -11.33
N GLU A 30 4.39 -25.27 -10.42
CA GLU A 30 4.19 -25.38 -8.97
C GLU A 30 3.71 -24.07 -8.32
N HIS A 31 3.51 -23.01 -9.11
CA HIS A 31 3.14 -21.68 -8.61
C HIS A 31 1.69 -21.34 -8.94
N LEU A 32 1.04 -20.69 -7.97
CA LEU A 32 -0.13 -19.84 -8.21
C LEU A 32 0.39 -18.41 -8.41
N VAL A 33 0.14 -17.82 -9.57
CA VAL A 33 0.60 -16.49 -9.95
C VAL A 33 -0.60 -15.60 -10.28
N VAL A 34 -0.70 -14.49 -9.56
CA VAL A 34 -1.82 -13.52 -9.65
C VAL A 34 -1.27 -12.11 -9.51
N SER A 35 -2.09 -11.09 -9.80
CA SER A 35 -1.77 -9.71 -9.44
C SER A 35 -2.72 -9.20 -8.36
N TRP A 36 -2.20 -8.40 -7.44
CA TRP A 36 -2.98 -7.56 -6.55
C TRP A 36 -3.23 -6.22 -7.22
N ARG A 37 -4.45 -5.99 -7.70
CA ARG A 37 -4.86 -4.74 -8.34
C ARG A 37 -5.43 -3.78 -7.31
N VAL A 38 -5.02 -2.52 -7.40
CA VAL A 38 -5.55 -1.40 -6.64
C VAL A 38 -6.08 -0.38 -7.62
N ASP A 39 -7.39 -0.13 -7.56
CA ASP A 39 -8.05 0.93 -8.32
C ASP A 39 -8.31 2.11 -7.38
N GLN A 40 -7.98 3.32 -7.82
CA GLN A 40 -8.19 4.53 -7.03
C GLN A 40 -8.77 5.66 -7.87
N LEU A 41 -9.85 6.27 -7.38
CA LEU A 41 -10.31 7.57 -7.86
C LEU A 41 -9.54 8.66 -7.10
N LYS A 42 -8.76 9.45 -7.83
CA LYS A 42 -7.93 10.51 -7.23
C LYS A 42 -8.26 11.85 -7.85
N VAL A 43 -8.93 12.70 -7.07
CA VAL A 43 -9.09 14.11 -7.42
C VAL A 43 -7.82 14.87 -7.05
N SER A 44 -7.15 15.45 -8.06
CA SER A 44 -5.93 16.22 -7.83
C SER A 44 -6.21 17.51 -7.04
N SER A 45 -5.44 17.74 -5.98
CA SER A 45 -5.52 18.98 -5.21
C SER A 45 -5.14 20.21 -6.05
N ALA A 46 -4.29 20.05 -7.06
CA ALA A 46 -3.91 21.12 -7.98
C ALA A 46 -5.09 21.51 -8.89
N GLN A 47 -5.82 20.52 -9.42
CA GLN A 47 -7.01 20.76 -10.25
C GLN A 47 -8.11 21.44 -9.44
N VAL A 48 -8.37 20.98 -8.20
CA VAL A 48 -9.34 21.62 -7.29
C VAL A 48 -8.97 23.08 -7.03
N ARG A 49 -7.68 23.38 -6.84
CA ARG A 49 -7.23 24.78 -6.63
C ARG A 49 -7.44 25.63 -7.88
N ALA A 50 -7.09 25.13 -9.06
CA ALA A 50 -7.26 25.86 -10.31
C ALA A 50 -8.73 26.21 -10.57
N GLU A 51 -9.63 25.24 -10.39
CA GLU A 51 -11.07 25.43 -10.59
C GLU A 51 -11.67 26.37 -9.54
N LEU A 52 -11.19 26.32 -8.29
CA LEU A 52 -11.63 27.25 -7.25
C LEU A 52 -11.20 28.69 -7.51
N GLU A 53 -10.02 28.92 -8.10
CA GLU A 53 -9.60 30.27 -8.48
C GLU A 53 -10.47 30.78 -9.65
N ALA A 54 -10.77 29.95 -10.65
CA ALA A 54 -11.69 30.30 -11.74
C ALA A 54 -13.09 30.65 -11.21
N TRP A 55 -13.64 29.81 -10.32
CA TRP A 55 -14.91 30.07 -9.63
C TRP A 55 -14.89 31.38 -8.84
N LYS A 56 -13.80 31.67 -8.12
CA LYS A 56 -13.66 32.89 -7.33
C LYS A 56 -13.69 34.13 -8.22
N THR A 57 -12.97 34.12 -9.34
CA THR A 57 -12.99 35.23 -10.30
C THR A 57 -14.40 35.45 -10.87
N ALA A 58 -15.12 34.38 -11.22
CA ALA A 58 -16.49 34.47 -11.69
C ALA A 58 -17.46 35.00 -10.61
N PHE A 59 -17.28 34.57 -9.35
CA PHE A 59 -18.08 35.03 -8.22
C PHE A 59 -17.89 36.53 -7.96
N GLU A 60 -16.64 37.01 -7.98
CA GLU A 60 -16.32 38.42 -7.78
C GLU A 60 -16.91 39.30 -8.88
N LEU A 61 -16.93 38.82 -10.12
CA LEU A 61 -17.55 39.51 -11.25
C LEU A 61 -19.08 39.59 -11.11
N ASP A 62 -19.74 38.51 -10.68
CA ASP A 62 -21.20 38.43 -10.52
C ASP A 62 -21.72 39.18 -9.29
N LYS A 63 -21.03 39.07 -8.15
CA LYS A 63 -21.47 39.61 -6.85
C LYS A 63 -20.83 40.94 -6.48
N GLY A 64 -19.80 41.39 -7.20
CA GLY A 64 -19.08 42.63 -6.91
C GLY A 64 -18.33 42.62 -5.57
N ARG A 65 -18.10 41.44 -4.98
CA ARG A 65 -17.38 41.27 -3.71
C ARG A 65 -16.64 39.93 -3.67
N PRO A 66 -15.57 39.80 -2.85
CA PRO A 66 -14.94 38.50 -2.62
C PRO A 66 -15.88 37.52 -1.92
N PRO A 67 -15.71 36.21 -2.17
CA PRO A 67 -16.50 35.18 -1.50
C PRO A 67 -16.10 35.03 -0.02
N GLY A 68 -17.12 34.85 0.82
CA GLY A 68 -16.97 34.56 2.24
C GLY A 68 -16.37 33.18 2.51
N ARG A 69 -16.16 32.87 3.79
CA ARG A 69 -15.59 31.56 4.20
C ARG A 69 -16.54 30.39 3.87
N VAL A 70 -17.83 30.58 4.10
CA VAL A 70 -18.85 29.54 3.87
C VAL A 70 -19.00 29.27 2.37
N GLU A 71 -19.15 30.32 1.56
CA GLU A 71 -19.27 30.22 0.10
C GLU A 71 -18.07 29.50 -0.52
N ARG A 72 -16.85 29.80 -0.07
CA ARG A 72 -15.64 29.09 -0.52
C ARG A 72 -15.63 27.61 -0.13
N ALA A 73 -16.17 27.26 1.04
CA ALA A 73 -16.22 25.88 1.49
C ALA A 73 -17.24 25.07 0.67
N GLU A 74 -18.40 25.66 0.39
CA GLU A 74 -19.45 25.07 -0.46
C GLU A 74 -18.95 24.90 -1.89
N ALA A 75 -18.34 25.93 -2.48
CA ALA A 75 -17.75 25.85 -3.81
C ALA A 75 -16.67 24.77 -3.89
N ARG A 76 -15.81 24.66 -2.87
CA ARG A 76 -14.79 23.60 -2.82
C ARG A 76 -15.38 22.20 -2.77
N LEU A 77 -16.50 22.01 -2.10
CA LEU A 77 -17.19 20.72 -2.06
C LEU A 77 -17.81 20.40 -3.43
N ALA A 78 -18.50 21.37 -4.04
CA ALA A 78 -19.10 21.23 -5.37
C ALA A 78 -18.03 20.91 -6.45
N VAL A 79 -16.98 21.73 -6.53
CA VAL A 79 -15.85 21.53 -7.44
C VAL A 79 -15.21 20.16 -7.24
N ARG A 80 -15.00 19.73 -5.99
CA ARG A 80 -14.42 18.41 -5.73
C ARG A 80 -15.34 17.29 -6.21
N GLN A 81 -16.66 17.42 -6.01
CA GLN A 81 -17.63 16.43 -6.45
C GLN A 81 -17.71 16.36 -7.99
N GLU A 82 -17.68 17.49 -8.67
CA GLU A 82 -17.66 17.57 -10.13
C GLU A 82 -16.40 16.93 -10.70
N LEU A 83 -15.23 17.31 -10.19
CA LEU A 83 -13.95 16.73 -10.59
C LEU A 83 -13.88 15.23 -10.28
N ARG A 84 -14.51 14.78 -9.19
CA ARG A 84 -14.64 13.35 -8.85
C ARG A 84 -15.48 12.61 -9.88
N ASN A 85 -16.64 13.16 -10.25
CA ASN A 85 -17.54 12.54 -11.23
C ASN A 85 -16.90 12.45 -12.62
N ALA A 86 -15.99 13.37 -12.94
CA ALA A 86 -15.21 13.37 -14.18
C ALA A 86 -13.90 12.57 -14.08
N ALA A 87 -13.48 12.14 -12.89
CA ALA A 87 -12.21 11.46 -12.71
C ALA A 87 -12.25 10.04 -13.27
N THR A 88 -11.20 9.68 -14.01
CA THR A 88 -10.96 8.28 -14.41
C THR A 88 -10.18 7.57 -13.30
N PRO A 89 -10.58 6.35 -12.90
CA PRO A 89 -9.81 5.56 -11.94
C PRO A 89 -8.40 5.28 -12.46
N SER A 90 -7.41 5.36 -11.59
CA SER A 90 -6.07 4.85 -11.86
C SER A 90 -5.92 3.45 -11.27
N SER A 91 -5.45 2.50 -12.09
CA SER A 91 -5.14 1.15 -11.66
C SER A 91 -3.64 0.98 -11.45
N ARG A 92 -3.26 0.24 -10.41
CA ARG A 92 -1.89 -0.24 -10.18
C ARG A 92 -1.93 -1.69 -9.76
N THR A 93 -1.02 -2.50 -10.29
CA THR A 93 -0.86 -3.90 -9.87
C THR A 93 0.45 -4.13 -9.11
N VAL A 94 0.46 -5.19 -8.32
CA VAL A 94 1.63 -5.82 -7.71
C VAL A 94 1.52 -7.30 -7.98
N ASP A 95 2.53 -7.89 -8.58
CA ASP A 95 2.51 -9.33 -8.86
C ASP A 95 2.79 -10.13 -7.60
N VAL A 96 2.11 -11.26 -7.49
CA VAL A 96 2.13 -12.19 -6.37
C VAL A 96 2.35 -13.58 -6.93
N SER A 97 3.44 -14.22 -6.50
CA SER A 97 3.72 -15.62 -6.77
C SER A 97 3.61 -16.39 -5.47
N TRP A 98 2.88 -17.50 -5.48
CA TRP A 98 2.84 -18.44 -4.38
C TRP A 98 3.31 -19.80 -4.86
N ASN A 99 4.48 -20.21 -4.42
CA ASN A 99 4.98 -21.56 -4.64
C ASN A 99 4.29 -22.54 -3.68
N LEU A 100 3.45 -23.43 -4.22
CA LEU A 100 2.66 -24.37 -3.43
C LEU A 100 3.48 -25.52 -2.84
N LYS A 101 4.69 -25.76 -3.34
CA LYS A 101 5.58 -26.83 -2.88
C LYS A 101 6.46 -26.38 -1.72
N THR A 102 7.02 -25.17 -1.81
CA THR A 102 7.88 -24.59 -0.75
C THR A 102 7.07 -23.81 0.29
N SER A 103 5.79 -23.53 0.01
CA SER A 103 4.94 -22.64 0.81
C SER A 103 5.52 -21.22 0.93
N SER A 104 6.25 -20.75 -0.08
CA SER A 104 6.78 -19.38 -0.15
C SER A 104 5.88 -18.48 -0.99
N VAL A 105 5.71 -17.23 -0.54
CA VAL A 105 5.01 -16.20 -1.29
C VAL A 105 5.99 -15.08 -1.61
N GLU A 106 6.12 -14.75 -2.89
CA GLU A 106 6.92 -13.64 -3.39
C GLU A 106 6.02 -12.48 -3.83
N LEU A 107 6.36 -11.26 -3.40
CA LEU A 107 5.61 -10.03 -3.73
C LEU A 107 6.53 -9.05 -4.46
N TRP A 108 6.16 -8.60 -5.67
CA TRP A 108 6.95 -7.65 -6.45
C TRP A 108 6.64 -6.19 -6.08
N THR A 109 6.93 -5.83 -4.84
CA THR A 109 6.73 -4.46 -4.34
C THR A 109 7.73 -4.09 -3.25
N VAL A 110 8.08 -2.80 -3.20
CA VAL A 110 8.86 -2.21 -2.10
C VAL A 110 7.97 -1.46 -1.10
N SER A 111 6.65 -1.42 -1.34
CA SER A 111 5.71 -0.71 -0.48
C SER A 111 5.26 -1.61 0.67
N ARG A 112 5.74 -1.31 1.89
CA ARG A 112 5.30 -2.00 3.12
C ARG A 112 3.78 -2.02 3.28
N LYS A 113 3.12 -0.90 2.99
CA LYS A 113 1.66 -0.81 3.02
C LYS A 113 0.99 -1.84 2.11
N LEU A 114 1.48 -2.01 0.87
CA LEU A 114 0.91 -3.01 -0.04
C LEU A 114 1.22 -4.43 0.42
N VAL A 115 2.41 -4.67 1.00
CA VAL A 115 2.75 -5.97 1.61
C VAL A 115 1.76 -6.33 2.72
N ASP A 116 1.49 -5.41 3.65
CA ASP A 116 0.56 -5.65 4.76
C ASP A 116 -0.86 -5.89 4.26
N GLU A 117 -1.33 -5.08 3.30
CA GLU A 117 -2.66 -5.25 2.70
C GLU A 117 -2.81 -6.59 1.97
N ILE A 118 -1.79 -7.01 1.22
CA ILE A 118 -1.79 -8.31 0.52
C ILE A 118 -1.76 -9.44 1.55
N ALA A 119 -0.93 -9.36 2.59
CA ALA A 119 -0.84 -10.39 3.63
C ALA A 119 -2.17 -10.57 4.37
N ASP A 120 -2.85 -9.47 4.72
CA ASP A 120 -4.19 -9.52 5.31
C ASP A 120 -5.23 -10.13 4.37
N ALA A 121 -5.20 -9.76 3.09
CA ALA A 121 -6.12 -10.29 2.09
C ALA A 121 -5.88 -11.78 1.83
N PHE A 122 -4.61 -12.18 1.77
CA PHE A 122 -4.18 -13.56 1.61
C PHE A 122 -4.65 -14.42 2.78
N GLY A 123 -4.48 -13.95 4.02
CA GLY A 123 -4.93 -14.69 5.18
C GLY A 123 -6.45 -14.85 5.25
N LYS A 124 -7.21 -13.85 4.80
CA LYS A 124 -8.67 -13.96 4.68
C LYS A 124 -9.11 -14.92 3.57
N ALA A 125 -8.39 -14.93 2.45
CA ALA A 125 -8.74 -15.74 1.28
C ALA A 125 -8.40 -17.22 1.46
N PHE A 126 -7.29 -17.52 2.12
CA PHE A 126 -6.73 -18.87 2.19
C PHE A 126 -6.64 -19.44 3.61
N ASP A 127 -7.09 -18.71 4.63
CA ASP A 127 -6.97 -19.09 6.05
C ASP A 127 -5.52 -19.42 6.46
N THR A 128 -4.58 -18.58 6.00
CA THR A 128 -3.14 -18.72 6.26
C THR A 128 -2.55 -17.44 6.83
N ARG A 129 -1.33 -17.51 7.36
CA ARG A 129 -0.58 -16.34 7.81
C ARG A 129 0.74 -16.27 7.05
N LEU A 130 0.99 -15.15 6.38
CA LEU A 130 2.29 -14.89 5.79
C LEU A 130 3.27 -14.41 6.86
N ILE A 131 4.44 -15.04 6.91
CA ILE A 131 5.53 -14.68 7.82
C ILE A 131 6.66 -14.07 6.97
N PRO A 132 7.09 -12.83 7.24
CA PRO A 132 8.21 -12.22 6.54
C PRO A 132 9.49 -13.04 6.71
N GLN A 133 10.21 -13.28 5.61
CA GLN A 133 11.50 -13.97 5.60
C GLN A 133 12.61 -13.02 6.08
N THR A 134 12.59 -12.70 7.37
CA THR A 134 13.67 -11.95 8.04
C THR A 134 14.63 -12.93 8.73
N PRO A 135 15.92 -12.58 8.91
CA PRO A 135 16.84 -13.49 9.59
C PRO A 135 16.36 -14.00 10.96
N PRO A 136 15.74 -13.17 11.84
CA PRO A 136 15.16 -13.66 13.08
C PRO A 136 13.99 -14.64 12.87
N ALA A 137 13.05 -14.33 11.97
CA ALA A 137 11.92 -15.22 11.68
C ALA A 137 12.37 -16.56 11.07
N MET A 138 13.41 -16.54 10.24
CA MET A 138 14.03 -17.75 9.70
C MET A 138 14.69 -18.57 10.81
N ALA A 139 15.43 -17.92 11.71
CA ALA A 139 16.06 -18.57 12.86
C ALA A 139 15.04 -19.23 13.79
N GLU A 140 13.95 -18.52 14.11
CA GLU A 140 12.82 -19.05 14.88
C GLU A 140 12.23 -20.30 14.18
N ALA A 141 12.01 -20.23 12.85
CA ALA A 141 11.45 -21.34 12.08
C ALA A 141 12.33 -22.60 12.06
N ILE A 142 13.66 -22.47 12.18
CA ILE A 142 14.60 -23.60 12.26
C ILE A 142 14.99 -23.96 13.71
N GLY A 143 14.34 -23.36 14.71
CA GLY A 143 14.53 -23.68 16.13
C GLY A 143 15.82 -23.14 16.75
N ILE A 144 16.44 -22.12 16.15
CA ILE A 144 17.57 -21.42 16.74
C ILE A 144 17.05 -20.54 17.89
N PRO A 145 17.56 -20.68 19.12
CA PRO A 145 17.09 -19.89 20.24
C PRO A 145 17.54 -18.43 20.11
N ASP A 146 16.68 -17.48 20.47
CA ASP A 146 16.98 -16.04 20.46
C ASP A 146 18.27 -15.68 21.20
N SER A 147 18.63 -16.43 22.24
CA SER A 147 19.88 -16.24 23.00
C SER A 147 21.14 -16.40 22.14
N SER A 148 21.06 -17.14 21.05
CA SER A 148 22.15 -17.37 20.09
C SER A 148 22.16 -16.39 18.90
N LEU A 149 21.14 -15.54 18.79
CA LEU A 149 21.03 -14.49 17.77
C LEU A 149 21.65 -13.15 18.21
N LYS A 150 22.32 -13.13 19.36
CA LYS A 150 23.04 -11.96 19.81
C LYS A 150 24.16 -11.62 18.81
N PRO A 151 24.40 -10.33 18.52
CA PRO A 151 25.56 -9.94 17.73
C PRO A 151 26.82 -10.53 18.36
N THR A 152 27.66 -11.14 17.53
CA THR A 152 29.01 -11.53 17.93
C THR A 152 29.79 -10.29 18.40
N PRO A 153 30.71 -10.41 19.38
CA PRO A 153 31.50 -9.28 19.88
C PRO A 153 32.21 -8.47 18.78
N GLU A 154 32.59 -9.14 17.69
CA GLU A 154 33.23 -8.55 16.51
C GLU A 154 32.30 -7.66 15.67
N LEU A 155 30.97 -7.78 15.87
CA LEU A 155 29.92 -7.02 15.18
C LEU A 155 29.18 -6.06 16.11
N SER A 156 29.47 -6.08 17.41
CA SER A 156 29.01 -5.07 18.35
C SER A 156 30.00 -3.90 18.37
N TRP A 157 29.66 -2.81 17.68
CA TRP A 157 30.40 -1.54 17.75
C TRP A 157 30.17 -0.82 19.09
N VAL A 158 30.38 -1.51 20.20
CA VAL A 158 30.48 -0.86 21.51
C VAL A 158 31.90 -0.32 21.57
N GLU A 159 32.05 1.01 21.45
CA GLU A 159 33.29 1.68 21.82
C GLU A 159 33.65 1.24 23.25
N GLU A 160 34.80 0.58 23.41
CA GLU A 160 35.41 0.39 24.71
C GLU A 160 35.82 1.79 25.23
N GLN A 161 34.88 2.47 25.87
CA GLN A 161 35.13 3.54 26.82
C GLN A 161 34.46 3.20 28.14
N GLU A 162 35.11 2.34 28.92
CA GLU A 162 35.06 2.40 30.38
C GLU A 162 36.52 2.41 30.85
N ALA A 163 37.04 3.60 31.16
CA ALA A 163 37.00 4.14 32.52
C ALA A 163 37.94 3.33 33.43
N ASP A 164 39.22 3.64 33.30
CA ASP A 164 40.19 3.55 34.39
C ASP A 164 39.66 4.44 35.54
N ASP A 165 38.83 3.87 36.39
CA ASP A 165 38.47 4.47 37.66
C ASP A 165 38.43 3.39 38.74
N GLY A 166 39.55 3.31 39.46
CA GLY A 166 39.57 2.96 40.88
C GLY A 166 39.79 1.49 41.21
N GLN A 167 41.04 1.16 41.54
CA GLN A 167 41.35 0.34 42.72
C GLN A 167 42.75 0.62 43.27
N ALA A 168 42.73 1.37 44.39
CA ALA A 168 43.63 1.40 45.56
C ALA A 168 45.15 1.26 45.39
#